data_AF-A0A382SLK0-F1
#
_entry.id   AF-A0A382SLK0-F1
#
_cell.length_a   1.000
_cell.length_b   1.000
_cell.length_c   1.000
_cell.angle_alpha   90.00
_cell.angle_beta   90.00
_cell.angle_gamma   90.00
#
_symmetry.space_group_name_H-M   'P 1'
#
loop_
_entity.id
_entity.type
_entity.pdbx_description
1 polymer ?
#
loop_
_entity_poly.entity_id
_entity_poly.type
_entity_poly.pdbx_seq_one_letter_code
_entity_poly.pdbx_strand_id
1 'polypeptide(L)'
;MGTVRRQPVVIERGQGTRVWDTDGKEYLDFTAGWAVDCLGHSAPVMVKAISEQAATLIQTSNQFYTLPQLQLVEWLVKNSCLDKVFLCNSGAEANEGAIKL
;
A
#
# COMPACT_ATOMS: atom_id res chain seq x y z
N MET A 1 -8.61 9.91 -21.19
CA MET A 1 -9.39 8.65 -21.23
C MET A 1 -10.35 8.65 -20.04
N GLY A 2 -11.66 8.50 -20.25
CA GLY A 2 -12.66 8.54 -19.17
C GLY A 2 -12.85 7.17 -18.51
N THR A 3 -11.94 6.77 -17.63
CA THR A 3 -11.96 5.44 -16.99
C THR A 3 -12.69 5.40 -15.65
N VAL A 4 -12.84 6.55 -14.98
CA VAL A 4 -13.51 6.67 -13.67
C VAL A 4 -14.32 7.97 -13.57
N ARG A 5 -15.45 7.94 -12.87
CA ARG A 5 -16.22 9.14 -12.50
C ARG A 5 -15.72 9.66 -11.16
N ARG A 6 -15.06 10.82 -11.16
CA ARG A 6 -14.51 11.45 -9.94
C ARG A 6 -15.51 12.41 -9.31
N GLN A 7 -15.47 12.52 -7.98
CA GLN A 7 -16.07 13.67 -7.30
C GLN A 7 -15.22 14.92 -7.59
N PRO A 8 -15.83 16.11 -7.74
CA PRO A 8 -15.09 17.35 -8.02
C PRO A 8 -14.47 17.94 -6.75
N VAL A 9 -13.70 17.14 -6.02
CA VAL A 9 -13.00 17.52 -4.78
C VAL A 9 -11.52 17.20 -4.96
N VAL A 10 -10.66 18.16 -4.67
CA VAL A 10 -9.19 17.99 -4.77
C VAL A 10 -8.64 17.88 -3.35
N ILE A 11 -8.29 16.66 -2.94
CA ILE A 11 -7.67 16.40 -1.63
C ILE A 11 -6.16 16.69 -1.71
N GLU A 12 -5.64 17.51 -0.80
CA GLU A 12 -4.22 17.87 -0.75
C GLU A 12 -3.46 17.29 0.45
N ARG A 13 -4.18 16.94 1.54
CA ARG A 13 -3.56 16.45 2.77
C ARG A 13 -4.41 15.37 3.41
N GLY A 14 -3.76 14.37 4.02
CA GLY A 14 -4.40 13.34 4.82
C GLY A 14 -3.61 13.02 6.08
N GLN A 15 -4.31 12.78 7.19
CA GLN A 15 -3.74 12.38 8.47
C GLN A 15 -4.75 11.54 9.27
N GLY A 16 -4.38 10.31 9.59
CA GLY A 16 -5.27 9.36 10.27
C GLY A 16 -6.54 9.12 9.44
N THR A 17 -7.71 9.36 10.02
CA THR A 17 -9.01 9.19 9.34
C THR A 17 -9.53 10.47 8.70
N ARG A 18 -8.72 11.53 8.63
CA ARG A 18 -9.13 12.84 8.11
C ARG A 18 -8.36 13.20 6.85
N VAL A 19 -9.03 13.89 5.94
CA VAL A 19 -8.44 14.49 4.74
C VAL A 19 -8.91 15.94 4.57
N TRP A 20 -8.11 16.75 3.90
CA TRP A 20 -8.39 18.16 3.64
C TRP A 20 -8.28 18.44 2.15
N ASP A 21 -9.26 19.19 1.62
CA ASP A 21 -9.18 19.71 0.26
C ASP A 21 -8.36 21.00 0.17
N THR A 22 -8.10 21.44 -1.06
CA THR A 22 -7.33 22.66 -1.37
C THR A 22 -7.99 23.96 -0.89
N ASP A 23 -9.27 23.93 -0.53
CA ASP A 23 -9.99 25.06 0.07
C ASP A 23 -9.93 25.01 1.61
N GLY A 24 -9.22 24.02 2.18
CA GLY A 24 -9.03 23.83 3.62
C GLY A 24 -10.18 23.10 4.31
N LYS A 25 -11.19 22.60 3.59
CA LYS A 25 -12.31 21.88 4.18
C LYS A 25 -11.89 20.47 4.57
N GLU A 26 -12.22 20.10 5.79
CA GLU A 26 -11.94 18.79 6.36
C GLU A 26 -13.07 17.79 6.07
N TYR A 27 -12.69 16.54 5.80
CA TYR A 27 -13.57 15.41 5.64
C TYR A 27 -13.14 14.26 6.55
N LEU A 28 -14.13 13.53 7.08
CA LEU A 28 -13.92 12.22 7.67
C LEU A 28 -13.91 11.19 6.53
N ASP A 29 -12.80 10.45 6.39
CA ASP A 29 -12.63 9.47 5.33
C ASP A 29 -13.15 8.09 5.77
N PHE A 30 -14.30 7.70 5.23
CA PHE A 30 -14.90 6.38 5.39
C PHE A 30 -14.65 5.45 4.18
N THR A 31 -13.80 5.88 3.25
CA THR A 31 -13.47 5.13 2.03
C THR A 31 -12.14 4.39 2.16
N ALA A 32 -11.20 4.98 2.91
CA ALA A 32 -9.82 4.49 3.08
C ALA A 32 -9.16 4.13 1.74
N GLY A 33 -9.42 4.91 0.69
CA GLY A 33 -8.85 4.66 -0.64
C GLY A 33 -9.26 3.32 -1.26
N TRP A 34 -10.52 2.91 -1.09
CA TRP A 34 -10.99 1.54 -1.39
C TRP A 34 -10.32 0.49 -0.50
N ALA A 35 -10.37 0.75 0.81
CA ALA A 35 -9.81 -0.11 1.86
C ALA A 35 -8.29 -0.34 1.80
N VAL A 36 -7.55 0.54 1.13
CA VAL A 36 -6.08 0.54 1.06
C VAL A 36 -5.44 1.10 2.33
N ASP A 37 -5.95 2.24 2.83
CA ASP A 37 -5.33 3.01 3.92
C ASP A 37 -5.70 2.44 5.31
N CYS A 38 -5.35 1.18 5.57
CA CYS A 38 -5.75 0.44 6.77
C CYS A 38 -5.21 1.02 8.09
N LEU A 39 -4.09 1.76 8.05
CA LEU A 39 -3.53 2.48 9.20
C LEU A 39 -3.91 3.97 9.21
N GLY A 40 -4.77 4.39 8.27
CA GLY A 40 -5.08 5.78 8.00
C GLY A 40 -3.98 6.50 7.18
N HIS A 41 -4.32 7.70 6.74
CA HIS A 41 -3.45 8.56 5.93
C HIS A 41 -2.19 8.97 6.70
N SER A 42 -1.04 8.89 6.03
CA SER A 42 0.26 9.35 6.56
C SER A 42 0.61 8.80 7.95
N ALA A 43 0.27 7.54 8.23
CA ALA A 43 0.57 6.91 9.51
C ALA A 43 2.08 7.03 9.84
N PRO A 44 2.48 7.50 11.05
CA PRO A 44 3.90 7.76 11.36
C PRO A 44 4.83 6.56 11.15
N VAL A 45 4.34 5.34 11.43
CA VAL A 45 5.10 4.10 11.20
C VAL A 45 5.36 3.85 9.72
N MET A 46 4.39 4.15 8.84
CA MET A 46 4.54 4.00 7.39
C MET A 46 5.50 5.05 6.83
N VAL A 47 5.33 6.32 7.23
CA VAL A 47 6.19 7.42 6.78
C VAL A 47 7.65 7.14 7.12
N LYS A 48 7.92 6.69 8.35
CA LYS A 48 9.27 6.32 8.79
C LYS A 48 9.83 5.17 7.96
N ALA A 49 9.12 4.04 7.87
CA ALA A 49 9.62 2.85 7.18
C ALA A 49 9.89 3.10 5.68
N ILE A 50 9.00 3.82 5.00
CA ILE A 50 9.17 4.19 3.59
C ILE A 50 10.38 5.11 3.43
N SER A 51 10.53 6.13 4.27
CA SER A 51 11.63 7.10 4.16
C SER A 51 13.00 6.44 4.38
N GLU A 52 13.11 5.60 5.41
CA GLU A 52 14.34 4.85 5.73
C GLU A 52 14.71 3.88 4.61
N GLN A 53 13.74 3.11 4.11
CA GLN A 53 14.00 2.15 3.02
C GLN A 53 14.32 2.86 1.71
N ALA A 54 13.64 3.96 1.38
CA ALA A 54 13.91 4.73 0.16
C ALA A 54 15.33 5.33 0.16
N ALA A 55 15.82 5.77 1.32
CA ALA A 55 17.20 6.24 1.49
C ALA A 55 18.25 5.11 1.42
N THR A 56 17.81 3.84 1.57
CA THR A 56 18.69 2.67 1.62
C THR A 56 18.74 1.94 0.28
N LEU A 57 17.59 1.47 -0.22
CA LEU A 57 17.46 0.69 -1.46
C LEU A 57 16.00 0.65 -1.94
N ILE A 58 15.75 1.03 -3.19
CA ILE A 58 14.38 1.06 -3.76
C ILE A 58 14.05 -0.22 -4.54
N GLN A 59 14.90 -0.64 -5.49
CA GLN A 59 14.55 -1.74 -6.41
C GLN A 59 15.80 -2.43 -6.98
N THR A 60 15.83 -3.76 -6.97
CA THR A 60 16.95 -4.57 -7.52
C THR A 60 16.50 -5.74 -8.41
N SER A 61 15.30 -5.70 -8.97
CA SER A 61 14.65 -6.82 -9.67
C SER A 61 14.54 -8.10 -8.81
N ASN A 62 13.89 -9.13 -9.35
CA ASN A 62 13.81 -10.45 -8.69
C ASN A 62 15.06 -11.31 -8.92
N GLN A 63 16.11 -10.76 -9.55
CA GLN A 63 17.39 -11.46 -9.73
C GLN A 63 18.19 -11.55 -8.41
N PHE A 64 17.92 -10.66 -7.45
CA PHE A 64 18.60 -10.61 -6.16
C PHE A 64 17.59 -10.68 -5.01
N TYR A 65 18.01 -11.24 -3.88
CA TYR A 65 17.24 -11.19 -2.65
C TYR A 65 17.42 -9.84 -1.95
N THR A 66 16.36 -9.38 -1.28
CA THR A 66 16.43 -8.21 -0.38
C THR A 66 15.94 -8.60 1.01
N LEU A 67 16.56 -8.01 2.05
CA LEU A 67 16.17 -8.30 3.43
C LEU A 67 14.69 -8.00 3.71
N PRO A 68 14.09 -6.87 3.26
CA PRO A 68 12.68 -6.60 3.50
C PRO A 68 11.75 -7.64 2.86
N GLN A 69 12.06 -8.12 1.65
CA GLN A 69 11.28 -9.16 0.98
C GLN A 69 11.29 -10.47 1.78
N LEU A 70 12.48 -10.92 2.23
CA LEU A 70 12.61 -12.16 2.99
C LEU A 70 11.88 -12.07 4.33
N GLN A 71 12.02 -10.96 5.05
CA GLN A 71 11.35 -10.71 6.33
C GLN A 71 9.83 -10.71 6.18
N LEU A 72 9.30 -10.06 5.14
CA LEU A 72 7.86 -10.03 4.88
C LEU A 72 7.31 -11.43 4.57
N VAL A 73 7.99 -12.20 3.72
CA VAL A 73 7.59 -13.57 3.37
C VAL A 73 7.60 -14.47 4.60
N GLU A 74 8.65 -14.41 5.42
CA GLU A 74 8.74 -15.17 6.66
C GLU A 74 7.61 -14.81 7.63
N TRP A 75 7.32 -13.52 7.77
CA TRP A 75 6.24 -13.04 8.63
C TRP A 75 4.87 -13.54 8.15
N LEU A 76 4.59 -13.48 6.84
CA LEU A 76 3.33 -13.95 6.26
C LEU A 76 3.12 -15.45 6.43
N VAL A 77 4.16 -16.25 6.18
CA VAL A 77 4.10 -17.72 6.39
C VAL A 77 3.81 -18.05 7.86
N LYS A 78 4.49 -17.38 8.80
CA LYS A 78 4.28 -17.61 10.24
C LYS A 78 2.90 -17.20 10.76
N ASN A 79 2.22 -16.27 10.09
CA ASN A 79 0.94 -15.70 10.52
C ASN A 79 -0.22 -16.07 9.59
N SER A 80 -0.06 -17.10 8.77
CA SER A 80 -1.12 -17.61 7.88
C SER A 80 -1.10 -19.14 7.83
N CYS A 81 -2.00 -19.72 7.02
CA CYS A 81 -2.03 -21.15 6.75
C CYS A 81 -1.19 -21.56 5.52
N LEU A 82 -0.35 -20.66 4.99
CA LEU A 82 0.40 -20.85 3.75
C LEU A 82 1.87 -21.20 4.03
N ASP A 83 2.45 -22.08 3.20
CA ASP A 83 3.87 -22.47 3.30
C ASP A 83 4.81 -21.61 2.44
N LYS A 84 4.27 -20.97 1.39
CA LYS A 84 5.03 -20.17 0.41
C LYS A 84 4.24 -18.95 -0.03
N VAL A 85 4.95 -17.89 -0.40
CA VAL A 85 4.38 -16.61 -0.83
C VAL A 85 5.07 -16.12 -2.10
N PHE A 86 4.29 -15.60 -3.04
CA PHE A 86 4.76 -14.82 -4.18
C PHE A 86 4.29 -13.37 -4.02
N LEU A 87 5.21 -12.40 -4.08
CA LEU A 87 4.88 -10.97 -3.96
C LEU A 87 4.57 -10.37 -5.34
N CYS A 88 3.48 -9.63 -5.44
CA CYS A 88 3.05 -8.90 -6.64
C CYS A 88 2.57 -7.49 -6.26
N ASN A 89 2.17 -6.69 -7.25
CA ASN A 89 1.95 -5.25 -7.07
C ASN A 89 0.48 -4.87 -6.88
N SER A 90 -0.46 -5.76 -7.24
CA SER A 90 -1.89 -5.46 -7.18
C SER A 90 -2.71 -6.70 -6.86
N GLY A 91 -3.94 -6.49 -6.39
CA GLY A 91 -4.89 -7.58 -6.19
C GLY A 91 -5.26 -8.30 -7.50
N ALA A 92 -5.23 -7.61 -8.63
CA ALA A 92 -5.44 -8.23 -9.94
C ALA A 92 -4.29 -9.20 -10.29
N GLU A 93 -3.04 -8.78 -10.11
CA GLU A 93 -1.87 -9.66 -10.31
C GLU A 93 -1.85 -10.84 -9.34
N ALA A 94 -2.29 -10.64 -8.09
CA ALA A 94 -2.42 -11.72 -7.11
C ALA A 94 -3.44 -12.78 -7.59
N ASN A 95 -4.60 -12.34 -8.06
CA ASN A 95 -5.64 -13.22 -8.58
C ASN A 95 -5.18 -13.95 -9.85
N GLU A 96 -4.55 -13.25 -10.80
CA GLU A 96 -3.98 -13.88 -12.00
C GLU A 96 -2.90 -14.90 -11.65
N GLY A 97 -2.05 -14.60 -10.68
CA GLY A 97 -1.07 -15.54 -10.14
C GLY A 97 -1.74 -16.78 -9.58
N ALA A 98 -2.79 -16.62 -8.77
CA ALA A 98 -3.54 -17.73 -8.19
C ALA A 98 -4.27 -18.58 -9.23
N ILE A 99 -4.86 -17.97 -10.26
CA ILE A 99 -5.55 -18.69 -11.36
C ILE A 99 -4.57 -19.56 -12.15
N LYS A 100 -3.31 -19.14 -12.26
CA LYS A 100 -2.28 -19.85 -13.03
C LYS A 100 -1.59 -20.99 -12.26
N LEU A 101 -1.71 -21.02 -10.93
CA LEU A 101 -1.19 -22.09 -10.07
C LEU A 101 -2.09 -23.32 -10.14
#